data_AF-A0A933IGZ8-F1
#
_entry.id   AF-A0A933IGZ8-F1
#
_cell.length_a   1.000
_cell.length_b   1.000
_cell.length_c   1.000
_cell.angle_alpha   90.00
_cell.angle_beta   90.00
_cell.angle_gamma   90.00
#
_symmetry.space_group_name_H-M   'P 1'
#
loop_
_entity.id
_entity.type
_entity.pdbx_description
1 polymer ?
#
loop_
_entity_poly.entity_id
_entity_poly.type
_entity_poly.pdbx_seq_one_letter_code
_entity_poly.pdbx_strand_id
1 'polypeptide(L)'
;TSGLEERKKLGLLKELPAKLEAEILPFYQEAVKNGIFPNDGGGERAAKNDLEFYSLSGQLKGENLKVEDFWHLAPLKAALAKVGN
;
A
#
# COMPACT_ATOMS: atom_id res chain seq x y z
N THR A 1 2.15 15.86 -8.69
CA THR A 1 1.09 16.55 -7.92
C THR A 1 1.01 15.89 -6.56
N SER A 2 0.96 16.64 -5.46
CA SER A 2 0.87 16.03 -4.12
C SER A 2 -0.53 15.44 -3.91
N GLY A 3 -0.66 14.41 -3.06
CA GLY A 3 -1.97 13.78 -2.78
C GLY A 3 -3.02 14.76 -2.23
N LEU A 4 -2.58 15.81 -1.52
CA LEU A 4 -3.45 16.88 -1.01
C LEU A 4 -4.08 17.72 -2.13
N GLU A 5 -3.32 18.01 -3.20
CA GLU A 5 -3.82 18.77 -4.34
C GLU A 5 -4.85 17.96 -5.14
N GLU A 6 -4.61 16.66 -5.36
CA GLU A 6 -5.59 15.81 -6.05
C GLU A 6 -6.87 15.62 -5.22
N ARG A 7 -6.77 15.51 -3.88
CA ARG A 7 -7.93 15.46 -2.97
C ARG A 7 -8.84 16.68 -3.18
N LYS A 8 -8.26 17.89 -3.20
CA LYS A 8 -9.01 19.14 -3.41
C LYS A 8 -9.65 19.18 -4.78
N LYS A 9 -8.90 18.83 -5.83
CA LYS A 9 -9.38 18.77 -7.21
C LYS A 9 -10.55 17.81 -7.39
N LEU A 10 -10.50 16.64 -6.76
CA LEU A 10 -11.56 15.63 -6.79
C LEU A 10 -12.74 15.95 -5.85
N GLY A 11 -12.63 17.01 -5.04
CA GLY A 11 -13.67 17.38 -4.08
C GLY A 11 -13.89 16.34 -2.98
N LEU A 12 -12.86 15.58 -2.61
CA LEU A 12 -12.94 14.54 -1.58
C LEU A 12 -12.79 15.15 -0.19
N LEU A 13 -13.61 14.70 0.77
CA LEU A 13 -13.56 15.14 2.17
C LEU A 13 -13.67 16.67 2.32
N LYS A 14 -14.72 17.28 1.73
CA LYS A 14 -14.89 18.75 1.71
C LYS A 14 -15.00 19.39 3.09
N GLU A 15 -15.49 18.64 4.06
CA GLU A 15 -15.70 19.08 5.44
C GLU A 15 -14.54 18.71 6.37
N LEU A 16 -13.40 18.29 5.80
CA LEU A 16 -12.21 17.95 6.58
C LEU A 16 -11.73 19.18 7.37
N PRO A 17 -11.63 19.11 8.71
CA PRO A 17 -11.12 20.22 9.50
C PRO A 17 -9.69 20.58 9.09
N ALA A 18 -9.37 21.88 9.00
CA ALA A 18 -8.05 22.35 8.56
C ALA A 18 -6.89 21.78 9.41
N LYS A 19 -7.12 21.58 10.71
CA LYS A 19 -6.14 20.94 11.60
C LYS A 19 -5.83 19.51 11.17
N LEU A 20 -6.85 18.72 10.83
CA LEU A 20 -6.67 17.34 10.41
C LEU A 20 -6.04 17.26 9.01
N GLU A 21 -6.38 18.20 8.12
CA GLU A 21 -5.72 18.30 6.80
C GLU A 21 -4.21 18.53 6.93
N ALA A 22 -3.78 19.38 7.86
CA ALA A 22 -2.37 19.64 8.12
C ALA A 22 -1.61 18.41 8.65
N GLU A 23 -2.31 17.45 9.29
CA GLU A 23 -1.71 16.24 9.87
C GLU A 23 -1.57 15.09 8.86
N ILE A 24 -2.32 15.10 7.74
CA ILE A 24 -2.32 14.01 6.74
C ILE A 24 -0.93 13.78 6.16
N LEU A 25 -0.27 14.82 5.63
CA LEU A 25 1.00 14.65 4.95
C LEU A 25 2.13 14.21 5.92
N PRO A 26 2.31 14.85 7.09
CA PRO A 26 3.27 14.39 8.09
C PRO A 26 3.06 12.92 8.50
N PHE A 27 1.82 12.51 8.73
CA PHE A 27 1.50 11.13 9.10
C PHE A 27 2.03 10.11 8.08
N TYR A 28 1.73 10.30 6.79
CA TYR A 28 2.19 9.37 5.75
C TYR A 28 3.71 9.43 5.55
N GLN A 29 4.34 10.61 5.69
CA GLN A 29 5.79 10.75 5.61
C GLN A 29 6.50 10.00 6.75
N GLU A 30 6.01 10.14 7.98
CA GLU A 30 6.55 9.41 9.13
C GLU A 30 6.31 7.90 9.02
N ALA A 31 5.13 7.49 8.55
CA ALA A 31 4.81 6.09 8.35
C ALA A 31 5.72 5.44 7.30
N VAL A 32 6.02 6.12 6.19
CA VAL A 32 6.99 5.63 5.19
C VAL A 32 8.40 5.59 5.78
N LYS A 33 8.83 6.66 6.47
CA LYS A 33 10.17 6.73 7.10
C LYS A 33 10.40 5.60 8.12
N ASN A 34 9.37 5.24 8.87
CA ASN A 34 9.42 4.18 9.88
C ASN A 34 9.08 2.79 9.31
N GLY A 35 8.91 2.66 7.99
CA GLY A 35 8.66 1.37 7.33
C GLY A 35 7.27 0.78 7.56
N ILE A 36 6.32 1.56 8.10
CA ILE A 36 4.91 1.16 8.26
C ILE A 36 4.27 1.00 6.88
N PHE A 37 4.56 1.92 5.96
CA PHE A 37 4.16 1.81 4.56
C PHE A 37 5.39 1.57 3.68
N PRO A 38 5.60 0.33 3.20
CA PRO A 38 6.66 0.05 2.23
C PRO A 38 6.48 0.91 0.97
N ASN A 39 7.58 1.47 0.47
CA ASN A 39 7.61 2.20 -0.79
C ASN A 39 7.73 1.27 -2.03
N ASP A 40 7.56 -0.04 -1.84
CA ASP A 40 7.64 -1.08 -2.88
C ASP A 40 6.29 -1.36 -3.56
N GLY A 41 5.23 -0.63 -3.20
CA GLY A 41 3.90 -0.79 -3.80
C GLY A 41 3.16 -2.06 -3.37
N GLY A 42 3.55 -2.69 -2.26
CA GLY A 42 2.90 -3.90 -1.75
C GLY A 42 3.39 -5.16 -2.46
N GLY A 43 4.71 -5.27 -2.64
CA GLY A 43 5.35 -6.39 -3.33
C GLY A 43 5.19 -7.75 -2.64
N GLU A 44 6.11 -8.67 -2.90
CA GLU A 44 6.00 -10.08 -2.48
C GLU A 44 5.74 -10.27 -0.97
N ARG A 45 6.28 -9.38 -0.14
CA ARG A 45 6.05 -9.40 1.31
C ARG A 45 4.59 -9.16 1.68
N ALA A 46 3.93 -8.19 1.05
CA ALA A 46 2.52 -7.90 1.33
C ALA A 46 1.64 -9.08 0.91
N ALA A 47 1.90 -9.64 -0.27
CA ALA A 47 1.19 -10.84 -0.73
C ALA A 47 1.38 -12.05 0.21
N LYS A 48 2.58 -12.24 0.78
CA LYS A 48 2.81 -13.28 1.81
C LYS A 48 2.00 -13.04 3.07
N ASN A 49 1.94 -11.81 3.54
CA ASN A 49 1.11 -11.45 4.71
C ASN A 49 -0.38 -11.70 4.44
N ASP A 50 -0.85 -11.43 3.23
CA ASP A 50 -2.23 -11.72 2.84
C ASP A 50 -2.50 -13.23 2.85
N LEU A 51 -1.60 -14.04 2.29
CA LEU A 51 -1.72 -15.51 2.33
C LEU A 51 -1.75 -16.05 3.76
N GLU A 52 -0.92 -15.51 4.65
CA GLU A 52 -0.93 -15.87 6.07
C GLU A 52 -2.26 -15.49 6.72
N PHE A 53 -2.72 -14.24 6.53
CA PHE A 53 -3.99 -13.76 7.06
C PHE A 53 -5.19 -14.59 6.59
N TYR A 54 -5.25 -14.92 5.30
CA TYR A 54 -6.32 -15.72 4.73
C TYR A 54 -6.28 -17.18 5.18
N SER A 55 -5.09 -17.72 5.45
CA SER A 55 -4.95 -19.04 6.07
C SER A 55 -5.44 -19.04 7.51
N LEU A 56 -5.04 -18.04 8.31
CA LEU A 56 -5.44 -17.90 9.71
C LEU A 56 -6.95 -17.67 9.88
N SER A 57 -7.57 -16.92 8.97
CA SER A 57 -9.02 -16.67 8.97
C SER A 57 -9.84 -17.85 8.43
N GLY A 58 -9.19 -18.89 7.91
CA GLY A 58 -9.84 -20.08 7.34
C GLY A 58 -10.46 -19.86 5.95
N GLN A 59 -10.22 -18.70 5.32
CA GLN A 59 -10.68 -18.42 3.97
C GLN A 59 -9.85 -19.15 2.91
N LEU A 60 -8.57 -19.37 3.19
CA LEU A 60 -7.65 -20.10 2.33
C LEU A 60 -7.26 -21.42 2.99
N LYS A 61 -7.23 -22.50 2.21
CA LYS A 61 -6.84 -23.85 2.65
C LYS A 61 -5.72 -24.38 1.78
N GLY A 62 -4.78 -25.09 2.37
CA GLY A 62 -3.64 -25.70 1.67
C GLY A 62 -2.31 -25.39 2.36
N GLU A 63 -1.29 -26.15 1.99
CA GLU A 63 0.09 -25.98 2.46
C GLU A 63 0.96 -25.47 1.31
N ASN A 64 2.07 -24.78 1.63
CA ASN A 64 3.06 -24.30 0.65
C ASN A 64 2.47 -23.41 -0.46
N LEU A 65 1.47 -22.60 -0.12
CA LEU A 65 0.85 -21.64 -1.01
C LEU A 65 1.89 -20.64 -1.53
N LYS A 66 1.92 -20.43 -2.85
CA LYS A 66 2.88 -19.53 -3.49
C LYS A 66 2.21 -18.23 -3.87
N VAL A 67 2.92 -17.12 -3.71
CA VAL A 67 2.42 -15.79 -4.08
C VAL A 67 2.02 -15.74 -5.55
N GLU A 68 2.80 -16.37 -6.42
CA GLU A 68 2.62 -16.35 -7.87
C GLU A 68 1.34 -17.05 -8.34
N ASP A 69 0.75 -17.90 -7.51
CA ASP A 69 -0.53 -18.57 -7.81
C ASP A 69 -1.72 -17.61 -7.66
N PHE A 70 -1.53 -16.47 -6.97
CA PHE A 70 -2.60 -15.52 -6.64
C PHE A 70 -2.30 -14.07 -7.08
N TRP A 71 -1.02 -13.65 -7.08
CA TRP A 71 -0.58 -12.30 -7.46
C TRP A 71 0.33 -12.33 -8.67
N HIS A 72 -0.02 -11.53 -9.68
CA HIS A 72 0.84 -11.25 -10.81
C HIS A 72 1.74 -10.03 -10.55
N LEU A 73 2.95 -10.25 -10.03
CA LEU A 73 3.87 -9.18 -9.61
C LEU A 73 4.72 -8.59 -10.76
N ALA A 74 4.66 -9.12 -11.97
CA ALA A 74 5.54 -8.68 -13.07
C ALA A 74 5.41 -7.18 -13.40
N PRO A 75 4.19 -6.59 -13.48
CA PRO A 75 4.04 -5.16 -13.75
C PRO A 75 4.64 -4.30 -12.64
N LEU A 76 4.49 -4.70 -11.38
CA LEU A 76 5.06 -3.99 -10.24
C LEU A 76 6.59 -4.04 -10.28
N LYS A 77 7.17 -5.23 -10.50
CA LYS A 77 8.63 -5.40 -10.64
C LYS A 77 9.19 -4.52 -11.76
N ALA A 78 8.50 -4.45 -12.90
CA ALA A 78 8.89 -3.60 -14.01
C ALA A 78 8.79 -2.09 -13.69
N ALA A 79 7.81 -1.69 -12.88
CA ALA A 79 7.65 -0.30 -12.45
C ALA A 79 8.76 0.11 -11.47
N LEU A 80 9.04 -0.73 -10.46
CA LEU A 80 10.10 -0.49 -9.47
C LEU A 80 11.48 -0.34 -10.14
N ALA A 81 11.79 -1.22 -11.10
CA ALA A 81 13.01 -1.14 -11.89
C ALA A 81 13.19 0.18 -12.66
N LYS A 82 12.08 0.87 -13.01
CA LYS A 82 12.12 2.17 -13.70
C LYS A 82 12.29 3.35 -12.73
N VAL A 83 11.78 3.24 -11.51
CA VAL A 83 11.79 4.33 -10.52
C VAL A 83 12.94 4.26 -9.52
N GLY A 84 13.76 3.21 -9.59
CA GLY A 84 14.95 3.07 -8.74
C GLY A 84 14.65 2.69 -7.29
N ASN A 85 13.53 1.98 -7.07
CA ASN A 85 13.17 1.39 -5.77
C ASN A 85 13.50 -0.10 -5.76
#